data_AF-A0A1H0JWY3-F1
#
_entry.id   AF-A0A1H0JWY3-F1
#
_cell.length_a   1.000
_cell.length_b   1.000
_cell.length_c   1.000
_cell.angle_alpha   90.00
_cell.angle_beta   90.00
_cell.angle_gamma   90.00
#
_symmetry.space_group_name_H-M   'P 1'
#
loop_
_entity.id
_entity.type
_entity.pdbx_description
1 polymer ?
#
loop_
_entity_poly.entity_id
_entity_poly.type
_entity_poly.pdbx_seq_one_letter_code
_entity_poly.pdbx_strand_id
1 'polypeptide(L)'
;MEIYVMSPEEVKDWLKRMNIAFEVCDTPIPIMGNKVNCGVTLGVGDEMIEGYYYLPKSAVGLYPLIEVTAQGDSMIDAGIEEGDLLRLELGALPSDGDIVLAEIDGESTVKVFFTDAEKRHWLCPMNPRYRPIQLKETMNVRITGVVRTVVKSVVRKSYGECMAVLNRANAQRQKETDVMQRLCEAVKEGSHLFWASSAWAVAYGVVRDVCGFEDSMTGFERKVRGLSLPASFKYTCTPSTVQRTISNHSYMRLHIDKWREMGASPREVVLMEFLRNFLE
;
A
#
# COMPACT_ATOMS: atom_id res chain seq x y z
N MET A 1 -28.61 9.25 1.64
CA MET A 1 -27.86 9.48 2.89
C MET A 1 -27.05 10.74 2.68
N GLU A 2 -27.30 11.78 3.46
CA GLU A 2 -26.53 13.02 3.38
C GLU A 2 -25.25 12.88 4.20
N ILE A 3 -24.13 13.36 3.66
CA ILE A 3 -22.86 13.41 4.38
C ILE A 3 -22.83 14.76 5.09
N TYR A 4 -22.75 14.73 6.42
CA TYR A 4 -22.53 15.93 7.22
C TYR A 4 -21.04 16.28 7.22
N VAL A 5 -20.71 17.54 6.94
CA VAL A 5 -19.35 18.09 6.94
C VAL A 5 -19.31 19.19 8.00
N MET A 6 -18.43 19.04 8.99
CA MET A 6 -18.25 20.04 10.04
C MET A 6 -17.66 21.35 9.48
N SER A 7 -18.15 22.50 9.96
CA SER A 7 -17.54 23.80 9.69
C SER A 7 -16.19 23.95 10.40
N PRO A 8 -15.32 24.88 9.96
CA PRO A 8 -14.07 25.18 10.66
C PRO A 8 -14.23 25.51 12.14
N GLU A 9 -15.31 26.21 12.52
CA GLU A 9 -15.65 26.54 13.91
C GLU A 9 -16.03 25.30 14.70
N GLU A 10 -16.87 24.43 14.13
CA GLU A 10 -17.27 23.16 14.73
C GLU A 10 -16.05 22.26 14.95
N VAL A 11 -15.09 22.24 14.02
CA VAL A 11 -13.83 21.49 14.16
C VAL A 11 -12.99 22.04 15.31
N LYS A 12 -12.85 23.37 15.43
CA LYS A 12 -12.10 23.98 16.54
C LYS A 12 -12.71 23.64 17.89
N ASP A 13 -14.03 23.71 18.01
CA ASP A 13 -14.72 23.38 19.26
C ASP A 13 -14.65 21.89 19.58
N TRP A 14 -14.69 21.04 18.57
CA TRP A 14 -14.45 19.60 18.72
C TRP A 14 -13.04 19.28 19.22
N LEU A 15 -12.00 19.91 18.65
CA LEU A 15 -10.61 19.76 19.10
C LEU A 15 -10.43 20.17 20.57
N LYS A 16 -11.05 21.29 20.98
CA LYS A 16 -11.03 21.74 22.39
C LYS A 16 -11.69 20.72 23.32
N ARG A 17 -12.83 20.15 22.95
CA ARG A 17 -13.51 19.11 23.75
C ARG A 17 -12.67 17.85 23.90
N MET A 18 -11.87 17.52 22.89
CA MET A 18 -10.92 16.41 22.92
C MET A 18 -9.62 16.74 23.67
N ASN A 19 -9.49 17.96 24.21
CA ASN A 19 -8.26 18.47 24.85
C ASN A 19 -7.03 18.39 23.92
N ILE A 20 -7.23 18.57 22.61
CA ILE A 20 -6.17 18.62 21.61
C ILE A 20 -5.75 20.07 21.41
N ALA A 21 -4.53 20.40 21.81
CA ALA A 21 -3.93 21.69 21.50
C ALA A 21 -3.59 21.77 20.01
N PHE A 22 -3.87 22.91 19.38
CA PHE A 22 -3.49 23.20 18.00
C PHE A 22 -2.92 24.62 17.91
N GLU A 23 -2.02 24.82 16.96
CA GLU A 23 -1.38 26.11 16.70
C GLU A 23 -1.73 26.59 15.31
N VAL A 24 -1.78 27.91 15.13
CA VAL A 24 -1.96 28.53 13.81
C VAL A 24 -0.57 28.71 13.20
N CYS A 25 -0.41 28.29 11.95
CA CYS A 25 0.82 28.49 11.20
C CYS A 25 1.12 29.99 10.99
N ASP A 26 2.29 30.45 11.41
CA ASP A 26 2.64 31.88 11.44
C ASP A 26 3.99 32.21 10.77
N THR A 27 4.78 31.19 10.41
CA THR A 27 6.13 31.38 9.86
C THR A 27 6.14 31.12 8.35
N PRO A 28 6.43 32.14 7.52
CA PRO A 28 6.43 32.01 6.07
C PRO A 28 7.69 31.29 5.57
N ILE A 29 7.51 30.32 4.69
CA ILE A 29 8.54 29.56 4.00
C ILE A 29 8.41 29.86 2.50
N PRO A 30 9.44 30.41 1.85
CA PRO A 30 9.37 30.76 0.44
C PRO A 30 9.33 29.50 -0.44
N ILE A 31 8.46 29.53 -1.44
CA ILE A 31 8.39 28.54 -2.52
C ILE A 31 9.12 29.15 -3.70
N MET A 32 10.19 28.49 -4.14
CA MET A 32 10.95 28.87 -5.32
C MET A 32 10.20 28.41 -6.58
N GLY A 33 10.02 29.31 -7.54
CA GLY A 33 9.32 28.99 -8.79
C GLY A 33 10.11 28.18 -9.80
N ASN A 34 11.42 28.17 -9.62
CA ASN A 34 12.29 27.31 -10.40
C ASN A 34 12.07 25.86 -9.95
N LYS A 35 11.56 25.03 -10.88
CA LYS A 35 11.54 23.58 -10.70
C LYS A 35 12.96 23.06 -10.73
N VAL A 36 13.27 22.14 -9.82
CA VAL A 36 14.60 21.56 -9.71
C VAL A 36 14.62 20.18 -10.32
N ASN A 37 15.59 19.97 -11.20
CA ASN A 37 15.72 18.76 -11.97
C ASN A 37 16.19 17.59 -11.09
N CYS A 38 15.30 16.66 -10.82
CA CYS A 38 15.63 15.40 -10.20
C CYS A 38 16.32 14.44 -11.17
N GLY A 39 16.60 14.77 -12.44
CA GLY A 39 17.23 13.95 -13.49
C GLY A 39 18.48 14.58 -14.14
N VAL A 40 18.54 14.61 -15.50
CA VAL A 40 19.67 15.16 -16.29
C VAL A 40 19.75 16.67 -16.07
N THR A 41 20.93 17.17 -15.75
CA THR A 41 21.17 18.56 -15.40
C THR A 41 20.77 19.52 -16.54
N LEU A 42 20.09 20.61 -16.18
CA LEU A 42 19.71 21.71 -17.06
C LEU A 42 19.96 23.02 -16.32
N GLY A 43 20.59 23.99 -16.98
CA GLY A 43 20.85 25.31 -16.41
C GLY A 43 19.56 26.05 -16.04
N VAL A 44 19.55 26.71 -14.86
CA VAL A 44 18.45 27.58 -14.43
C VAL A 44 19.02 28.86 -13.83
N GLY A 45 18.50 30.01 -14.28
CA GLY A 45 18.83 31.36 -13.81
C GLY A 45 17.78 31.96 -12.87
N ASP A 46 18.20 33.06 -12.23
CA ASP A 46 17.52 33.99 -11.30
C ASP A 46 16.32 33.49 -10.48
N GLU A 47 16.51 33.43 -9.17
CA GLU A 47 15.55 32.99 -8.15
C GLU A 47 14.26 33.84 -8.14
N MET A 48 13.19 33.35 -8.76
CA MET A 48 11.85 33.92 -8.60
C MET A 48 11.09 33.21 -7.47
N ILE A 49 10.66 33.96 -6.46
CA ILE A 49 9.76 33.45 -5.40
C ILE A 49 8.34 33.39 -5.96
N GLU A 50 7.75 32.19 -6.02
CA GLU A 50 6.40 31.95 -6.51
C GLU A 50 5.32 32.19 -5.44
N GLY A 51 5.65 31.99 -4.17
CA GLY A 51 4.71 32.15 -3.07
C GLY A 51 5.31 31.80 -1.70
N TYR A 52 4.44 31.70 -0.70
CA TYR A 52 4.82 31.35 0.67
C TYR A 52 3.89 30.27 1.23
N TYR A 53 4.48 29.33 1.96
CA TYR A 53 3.76 28.38 2.81
C TYR A 53 3.95 28.76 4.29
N TYR A 54 2.96 28.58 5.15
CA TYR A 54 3.09 28.91 6.56
C TYR A 54 3.18 27.66 7.42
N LEU A 55 4.11 27.65 8.37
CA LEU A 55 4.26 26.58 9.36
C LEU A 55 4.31 27.13 10.78
N PRO A 56 3.99 26.29 11.79
CA PRO A 56 4.28 26.63 13.18
C PRO A 56 5.79 26.69 13.39
N LYS A 57 6.27 27.67 14.17
CA LYS A 57 7.70 27.79 14.53
C LYS A 57 8.30 26.53 15.14
N SER A 58 7.50 25.74 15.84
CA SER A 58 7.93 24.46 16.43
C SER A 58 8.28 23.41 15.36
N ALA A 59 7.70 23.51 14.15
CA ALA A 59 7.93 22.60 13.04
C ALA A 59 9.11 23.02 12.14
N VAL A 60 9.53 24.28 12.22
CA VAL A 60 10.63 24.85 11.42
C VAL A 60 11.73 25.31 12.38
N GLY A 61 12.83 24.56 12.44
CA GLY A 61 13.97 24.97 13.28
C GLY A 61 14.46 26.39 12.97
N LEU A 62 15.46 26.88 13.71
CA LEU A 62 16.06 28.21 13.49
C LEU A 62 16.93 28.32 12.22
N TYR A 63 16.75 27.41 11.26
CA TYR A 63 17.55 27.33 10.05
C TYR A 63 16.80 27.94 8.87
N PRO A 64 17.51 28.53 7.90
CA PRO A 64 16.91 28.98 6.65
C PRO A 64 16.34 27.80 5.86
N LEU A 65 15.05 27.87 5.54
CA LEU A 65 14.33 26.85 4.78
C LEU A 65 13.81 27.42 3.46
N ILE A 66 13.86 26.60 2.41
CA ILE A 66 13.21 26.89 1.12
C ILE A 66 12.43 25.66 0.65
N GLU A 67 11.44 25.87 -0.19
CA GLU A 67 10.78 24.80 -0.93
C GLU A 67 11.07 24.90 -2.42
N VAL A 68 11.36 23.77 -3.05
CA VAL A 68 11.52 23.66 -4.50
C VAL A 68 10.65 22.53 -5.03
N THR A 69 10.19 22.64 -6.27
CA THR A 69 9.39 21.60 -6.91
C THR A 69 10.28 20.59 -7.62
N ALA A 70 10.14 19.31 -7.31
CA ALA A 70 10.82 18.21 -7.98
C ALA A 70 10.38 18.09 -9.45
N GLN A 71 11.33 17.87 -10.36
CA GLN A 71 11.06 17.67 -11.78
C GLN A 71 11.77 16.40 -12.29
N GLY A 72 11.04 15.50 -12.95
CA GLY A 72 11.57 14.22 -13.43
C GLY A 72 11.53 13.09 -12.40
N ASP A 73 12.03 11.91 -12.77
CA ASP A 73 11.80 10.64 -12.06
C ASP A 73 13.06 9.98 -11.48
N SER A 74 14.24 10.62 -11.46
CA SER A 74 15.47 9.93 -11.01
C SER A 74 15.52 9.63 -9.51
N MET A 75 14.55 10.10 -8.74
CA MET A 75 14.47 9.90 -7.29
C MET A 75 13.21 9.08 -6.91
N ILE A 76 12.60 8.39 -7.88
CA ILE A 76 11.33 7.68 -7.69
C ILE A 76 11.42 6.56 -6.65
N ASP A 77 12.55 5.84 -6.57
CA ASP A 77 12.74 4.79 -5.56
C ASP A 77 13.03 5.37 -4.17
N ALA A 78 13.32 6.68 -4.07
CA ALA A 78 13.34 7.42 -2.82
C ALA A 78 11.96 7.99 -2.42
N GLY A 79 10.91 7.67 -3.18
CA GLY A 79 9.56 8.18 -2.95
C GLY A 79 9.33 9.64 -3.38
N ILE A 80 10.28 10.22 -4.12
CA ILE A 80 10.16 11.57 -4.69
C ILE A 80 9.69 11.45 -6.14
N GLU A 81 8.50 11.98 -6.40
CA GLU A 81 7.88 12.00 -7.72
C GLU A 81 7.91 13.42 -8.30
N GLU A 82 7.74 13.51 -9.62
CA GLU A 82 7.60 14.80 -10.29
C GLU A 82 6.42 15.59 -9.72
N GLY A 83 6.67 16.87 -9.40
CA GLY A 83 5.70 17.77 -8.80
C GLY A 83 5.68 17.76 -7.27
N ASP A 84 6.41 16.87 -6.60
CA ASP A 84 6.56 16.94 -5.14
C ASP A 84 7.31 18.21 -4.71
N LEU A 85 6.93 18.77 -3.57
CA LEU A 85 7.65 19.89 -2.96
C LEU A 85 8.73 19.34 -2.02
N LEU A 86 9.97 19.73 -2.25
CA LEU A 86 11.11 19.36 -1.44
C LEU A 86 11.46 20.53 -0.54
N ARG A 87 11.37 20.32 0.78
CA ARG A 87 11.77 21.33 1.77
C ARG A 87 13.22 21.12 2.16
N LEU A 88 14.03 22.14 1.91
CA LEU A 88 15.47 22.11 2.11
C LEU A 88 15.89 22.98 3.28
N GLU A 89 16.83 22.47 4.06
CA GLU A 89 17.62 23.25 5.01
C GLU A 89 18.88 23.74 4.32
N LEU A 90 19.00 25.07 4.20
CA LEU A 90 20.13 25.70 3.53
C LEU A 90 21.36 25.74 4.45
N GLY A 91 22.53 25.54 3.87
CA GLY A 91 23.82 25.61 4.58
C GLY A 91 24.12 24.42 5.50
N ALA A 92 23.28 23.38 5.49
CA ALA A 92 23.54 22.13 6.19
C ALA A 92 24.67 21.32 5.48
N LEU A 93 25.60 20.79 6.26
CA LEU A 93 26.59 19.83 5.76
C LEU A 93 25.92 18.48 5.50
N PRO A 94 26.00 17.91 4.29
CA PRO A 94 25.37 16.64 3.99
C PRO A 94 26.12 15.48 4.62
N SER A 95 25.37 14.50 5.13
CA SER A 95 25.85 13.20 5.55
C SER A 95 25.61 12.15 4.46
N ASP A 96 26.35 11.05 4.50
CA ASP A 96 26.11 9.93 3.58
C ASP A 96 24.67 9.42 3.70
N GLY A 97 23.96 9.35 2.57
CA GLY A 97 22.54 8.99 2.51
C GLY A 97 21.58 10.19 2.49
N ASP A 98 22.06 11.40 2.78
CA ASP A 98 21.22 12.60 2.68
C ASP A 98 20.83 12.89 1.23
N ILE A 99 19.58 13.28 1.02
CA ILE A 99 19.13 13.81 -0.26
C ILE A 99 19.48 15.29 -0.30
N VAL A 100 20.26 15.71 -1.29
CA VAL A 100 20.82 17.06 -1.39
C VAL A 100 20.35 17.76 -2.65
N LEU A 101 20.22 19.08 -2.56
CA LEU A 101 20.25 19.96 -3.72
C LEU A 101 21.70 20.33 -4.02
N ALA A 102 22.20 19.85 -5.14
CA ALA A 102 23.54 20.14 -5.62
C ALA A 102 23.46 20.97 -6.91
N GLU A 103 24.30 21.98 -7.02
CA GLU A 103 24.58 22.67 -8.28
C GLU A 103 25.92 22.18 -8.81
N ILE A 104 25.94 21.73 -10.05
CA ILE A 104 27.13 21.26 -10.76
C ILE A 104 27.26 22.09 -12.02
N ASP A 105 28.35 22.85 -12.15
CA ASP A 105 28.65 23.69 -13.31
C ASP A 105 27.48 24.62 -13.71
N GLY A 106 26.74 25.13 -12.72
CA GLY A 106 25.59 26.03 -12.89
C GLY A 106 24.24 25.32 -13.08
N GLU A 107 24.20 24.00 -13.04
CA GLU A 107 22.97 23.22 -13.19
C GLU A 107 22.56 22.56 -11.87
N SER A 108 21.31 22.80 -11.43
CA SER A 108 20.80 22.27 -10.17
C SER A 108 20.22 20.86 -10.33
N THR A 109 20.52 19.98 -9.36
CA THR A 109 19.97 18.63 -9.30
C THR A 109 19.72 18.14 -7.87
N VAL A 110 18.74 17.24 -7.72
CA VAL A 110 18.48 16.52 -6.47
C VAL A 110 18.93 15.08 -6.57
N LYS A 111 19.82 14.65 -5.66
CA LYS A 111 20.41 13.30 -5.62
C LYS A 111 20.77 12.92 -4.18
N VAL A 112 21.02 11.64 -3.92
CA VAL A 112 21.58 11.18 -2.65
C VAL A 112 23.08 11.46 -2.64
N PHE A 113 23.57 12.15 -1.60
CA PHE A 113 25.00 12.32 -1.37
C PHE A 113 25.58 11.05 -0.73
N PHE A 114 26.71 10.59 -1.24
CA PHE A 114 27.38 9.40 -0.70
C PHE A 114 28.89 9.47 -0.89
N THR A 115 29.64 9.02 0.12
CA THR A 115 31.09 8.88 0.08
C THR A 115 31.47 7.40 0.07
N ASP A 116 32.23 6.97 -0.93
CA ASP A 116 32.65 5.57 -1.02
C ASP A 116 33.88 5.24 -0.14
N ALA A 117 34.26 3.96 -0.14
CA ALA A 117 35.42 3.46 0.62
C ALA A 117 36.76 4.08 0.17
N GLU A 118 36.84 4.53 -1.09
CA GLU A 118 38.01 5.22 -1.67
C GLU A 118 37.98 6.74 -1.40
N LYS A 119 37.05 7.23 -0.56
CA LYS A 119 36.86 8.65 -0.22
C LYS A 119 36.47 9.52 -1.41
N ARG A 120 35.81 8.95 -2.41
CA ARG A 120 35.23 9.71 -3.53
C ARG A 120 33.78 10.07 -3.20
N HIS A 121 33.39 11.29 -3.54
CA HIS A 121 32.03 11.77 -3.33
C HIS A 121 31.16 11.52 -4.57
N TRP A 122 29.92 11.15 -4.32
CA TRP A 122 28.96 10.74 -5.33
C TRP A 122 27.61 11.42 -5.12
N LEU A 123 26.93 11.69 -6.22
CA LEU A 123 25.52 12.03 -6.29
C LEU A 123 24.78 10.88 -6.96
N CYS A 124 24.06 10.12 -6.15
CA CYS A 124 23.41 8.88 -6.55
C CYS A 124 21.93 9.14 -6.86
N PRO A 125 21.45 8.84 -8.08
CA PRO A 125 20.03 8.77 -8.35
C PRO A 125 19.43 7.54 -7.65
N MET A 126 18.18 7.66 -7.21
CA MET A 126 17.38 6.54 -6.72
C MET A 126 16.39 6.13 -7.82
N ASN A 127 16.96 5.71 -8.95
CA ASN A 127 16.26 5.14 -10.10
C ASN A 127 17.30 4.43 -11.00
N PRO A 128 17.18 3.11 -11.25
CA PRO A 128 18.14 2.33 -12.05
C PRO A 128 18.37 2.83 -13.48
N ARG A 129 17.46 3.65 -14.02
CA ARG A 129 17.58 4.22 -15.37
C ARG A 129 18.63 5.33 -15.47
N TYR A 130 19.12 5.84 -14.33
CA TYR A 130 20.05 6.95 -14.23
C TYR A 130 21.39 6.50 -13.63
N ARG A 131 22.49 7.11 -14.06
CA ARG A 131 23.83 6.77 -13.58
C ARG A 131 24.25 7.67 -12.40
N PRO A 132 24.95 7.14 -11.38
CA PRO A 132 25.59 7.96 -10.37
C PRO A 132 26.61 8.94 -10.96
N ILE A 133 26.70 10.13 -10.37
CA ILE A 133 27.64 11.18 -10.76
C ILE A 133 28.77 11.22 -9.73
N GLN A 134 29.99 10.93 -10.16
CA GLN A 134 31.17 11.11 -9.33
C GLN A 134 31.57 12.58 -9.32
N LEU A 135 31.69 13.19 -8.14
CA LEU A 135 32.17 14.56 -7.99
C LEU A 135 33.70 14.56 -8.15
N LYS A 136 34.19 15.37 -9.09
CA LYS A 136 35.62 15.51 -9.43
C LYS A 136 36.09 16.92 -9.11
N GLU A 137 37.37 17.06 -8.79
CA GLU A 137 38.01 18.36 -8.51
C GLU A 137 37.91 19.36 -9.67
N THR A 138 37.73 18.88 -10.90
CA THR A 138 37.56 19.71 -12.09
C THR A 138 36.16 20.31 -12.24
N MET A 139 35.19 19.87 -11.45
CA MET A 139 33.80 20.33 -11.49
C MET A 139 33.58 21.45 -10.47
N ASN A 140 32.77 22.44 -10.82
CA ASN A 140 32.29 23.43 -9.85
C ASN A 140 31.04 22.87 -9.17
N VAL A 141 31.21 22.37 -7.94
CA VAL A 141 30.13 21.73 -7.18
C VAL A 141 29.79 22.55 -5.94
N ARG A 142 28.51 22.86 -5.78
CA ARG A 142 27.95 23.50 -4.58
C ARG A 142 26.79 22.68 -4.06
N ILE A 143 26.85 22.28 -2.79
CA ILE A 143 25.67 21.74 -2.10
C ILE A 143 24.92 22.92 -1.49
N THR A 144 23.73 23.19 -1.99
CA THR A 144 22.90 24.34 -1.58
C THR A 144 22.15 24.04 -0.29
N GLY A 145 21.65 22.81 -0.14
CA GLY A 145 20.93 22.40 1.05
C GLY A 145 20.60 20.92 1.10
N VAL A 146 20.17 20.47 2.27
CA VAL A 146 19.75 19.09 2.53
C VAL A 146 18.24 19.03 2.58
N VAL A 147 17.63 18.11 1.84
CA VAL A 147 16.18 17.86 1.86
C VAL A 147 15.83 17.24 3.22
N ARG A 148 14.98 17.92 3.99
CA ARG A 148 14.49 17.45 5.29
C ARG A 148 13.10 16.84 5.21
N THR A 149 12.30 17.26 4.25
CA THR A 149 10.91 16.80 4.10
C THR A 149 10.48 16.80 2.65
N VAL A 150 9.70 15.80 2.27
CA VAL A 150 9.02 15.70 0.98
C VAL A 150 7.52 15.91 1.23
N VAL A 151 6.94 16.90 0.56
CA VAL A 151 5.51 17.23 0.64
C VAL A 151 4.86 16.83 -0.68
N LYS A 152 3.97 15.84 -0.63
CA LYS A 152 3.22 15.36 -1.80
C LYS A 152 2.20 16.42 -2.22
N SER A 153 2.35 16.98 -3.41
CA SER A 153 1.47 18.04 -3.93
C SER A 153 0.12 17.49 -4.42
N VAL A 154 0.09 16.26 -4.94
CA VAL A 154 -1.13 15.61 -5.46
C VAL A 154 -1.67 14.58 -4.47
N VAL A 155 -2.65 15.00 -3.66
CA VAL A 155 -3.33 14.11 -2.69
C VAL A 155 -4.69 13.63 -3.21
N ARG A 156 -5.34 14.41 -4.08
CA ARG A 156 -6.69 14.09 -4.57
C ARG A 156 -6.66 12.92 -5.55
N LYS A 157 -7.48 11.89 -5.30
CA LYS A 157 -7.69 10.78 -6.23
C LYS A 157 -8.79 11.09 -7.24
N SER A 158 -8.59 10.65 -8.46
CA SER A 158 -9.56 10.82 -9.55
C SER A 158 -10.78 9.93 -9.34
N TYR A 159 -11.90 10.32 -9.94
CA TYR A 159 -13.11 9.49 -9.96
C TYR A 159 -12.84 8.10 -10.54
N GLY A 160 -12.02 8.01 -11.60
CA GLY A 160 -11.65 6.74 -12.25
C GLY A 160 -10.90 5.81 -11.31
N GLU A 161 -9.91 6.31 -10.56
CA GLU A 161 -9.19 5.51 -9.56
C GLU A 161 -10.13 4.99 -8.46
N CYS A 162 -11.00 5.86 -7.93
CA CYS A 162 -11.98 5.49 -6.92
C CYS A 162 -12.93 4.41 -7.45
N MET A 163 -13.45 4.57 -8.68
CA MET A 163 -14.33 3.59 -9.31
C MET A 163 -13.62 2.27 -9.59
N ALA A 164 -12.35 2.28 -9.96
CA ALA A 164 -11.58 1.05 -10.15
C ALA A 164 -11.45 0.24 -8.85
N VAL A 165 -11.28 0.90 -7.70
CA VAL A 165 -11.31 0.23 -6.38
C VAL A 165 -12.67 -0.38 -6.10
N LEU A 166 -13.76 0.38 -6.29
CA LEU A 166 -15.12 -0.11 -6.07
C LEU A 166 -15.48 -1.28 -6.98
N ASN A 167 -15.13 -1.18 -8.26
CA ASN A 167 -15.41 -2.24 -9.24
C ASN A 167 -14.65 -3.52 -8.91
N ARG A 168 -13.38 -3.44 -8.49
CA ARG A 168 -12.63 -4.61 -8.02
C ARG A 168 -13.27 -5.24 -6.78
N ALA A 169 -13.67 -4.44 -5.80
CA ALA A 169 -14.33 -4.92 -4.59
C ALA A 169 -15.68 -5.60 -4.90
N ASN A 170 -16.46 -5.02 -5.82
CA ASN A 170 -17.74 -5.58 -6.26
C ASN A 170 -17.55 -6.88 -7.05
N ALA A 171 -16.57 -6.94 -7.96
CA ALA A 171 -16.24 -8.15 -8.71
C ALA A 171 -15.80 -9.28 -7.77
N GLN A 172 -14.99 -8.97 -6.75
CA GLN A 172 -14.60 -9.94 -5.73
C GLN A 172 -15.81 -10.46 -4.95
N ARG A 173 -16.71 -9.57 -4.49
CA ARG A 173 -17.95 -9.96 -3.79
C ARG A 173 -18.87 -10.81 -4.68
N GLN A 174 -18.95 -10.48 -5.97
CA GLN A 174 -19.75 -11.24 -6.93
C GLN A 174 -19.16 -12.64 -7.13
N LYS A 175 -17.84 -12.76 -7.31
CA LYS A 175 -17.13 -14.03 -7.39
C LYS A 175 -17.36 -14.89 -6.14
N GLU A 176 -17.24 -14.30 -4.95
CA GLU A 176 -17.53 -15.02 -3.71
C GLU A 176 -18.98 -15.52 -3.62
N THR A 177 -19.94 -14.71 -4.08
CA THR A 177 -21.36 -15.08 -4.08
C THR A 177 -21.63 -16.24 -5.03
N ASP A 178 -21.06 -16.19 -6.23
CA ASP A 178 -21.13 -17.26 -7.22
C ASP A 178 -20.56 -18.58 -6.68
N VAL A 179 -19.38 -18.54 -6.06
CA VAL A 179 -18.74 -19.71 -5.43
C VAL A 179 -19.62 -20.32 -4.33
N MET A 180 -20.22 -19.49 -3.47
CA MET A 180 -21.12 -19.98 -2.42
C MET A 180 -22.42 -20.57 -2.99
N GLN A 181 -22.92 -20.02 -4.10
CA GLN A 181 -24.10 -20.56 -4.78
C GLN A 181 -23.80 -21.92 -5.42
N ARG A 182 -22.69 -22.03 -6.17
CA ARG A 182 -22.23 -23.30 -6.75
C ARG A 182 -21.97 -24.36 -5.68
N LEU A 183 -21.37 -23.96 -4.55
CA LEU A 183 -21.19 -24.86 -3.40
C LEU A 183 -22.54 -25.33 -2.83
N CYS A 184 -23.54 -24.46 -2.75
CA CYS A 184 -24.88 -24.83 -2.29
C CYS A 184 -25.52 -25.89 -3.21
N GLU A 185 -25.38 -25.73 -4.53
CA GLU A 185 -25.84 -26.69 -5.53
C GLU A 185 -25.08 -28.02 -5.42
N ALA A 186 -23.76 -27.97 -5.28
CA ALA A 186 -22.92 -29.16 -5.07
C ALA A 186 -23.35 -29.92 -3.81
N VAL A 187 -23.65 -29.23 -2.71
CA VAL A 187 -24.09 -29.87 -1.45
C VAL A 187 -25.49 -30.46 -1.59
N LYS A 188 -26.38 -29.87 -2.39
CA LYS A 188 -27.71 -30.44 -2.67
C LYS A 188 -27.59 -31.78 -3.38
N GLU A 189 -26.77 -31.85 -4.43
CA GLU A 189 -26.56 -33.06 -5.22
C GLU A 189 -25.74 -34.12 -4.47
N GLY A 190 -24.66 -33.70 -3.82
CA GLY A 190 -23.74 -34.55 -3.06
C GLY A 190 -24.11 -34.77 -1.60
N SER A 191 -25.36 -34.48 -1.20
CA SER A 191 -25.78 -34.52 0.22
C SER A 191 -25.50 -35.85 0.92
N HIS A 192 -25.56 -36.96 0.17
CA HIS A 192 -25.29 -38.32 0.64
C HIS A 192 -23.79 -38.60 0.90
N LEU A 193 -22.89 -37.80 0.34
CA LEU A 193 -21.44 -37.91 0.54
C LEU A 193 -20.98 -37.29 1.87
N PHE A 194 -21.79 -36.46 2.50
CA PHE A 194 -21.51 -35.89 3.82
C PHE A 194 -21.80 -36.93 4.91
N TRP A 195 -20.83 -37.16 5.81
CA TRP A 195 -20.96 -38.13 6.92
C TRP A 195 -21.05 -37.47 8.31
N ALA A 196 -20.62 -36.22 8.43
CA ALA A 196 -20.58 -35.44 9.66
C ALA A 196 -20.38 -33.96 9.35
N SER A 197 -20.59 -33.07 10.34
CA SER A 197 -20.27 -31.64 10.19
C SER A 197 -18.79 -31.39 9.85
N SER A 198 -17.87 -32.28 10.24
CA SER A 198 -16.44 -32.15 9.89
C SER A 198 -16.16 -32.25 8.39
N ALA A 199 -17.08 -32.82 7.59
CA ALA A 199 -16.98 -32.84 6.13
C ALA A 199 -16.92 -31.43 5.51
N TRP A 200 -17.42 -30.40 6.21
CA TRP A 200 -17.27 -29.01 5.78
C TRP A 200 -15.81 -28.52 5.73
N ALA A 201 -14.87 -29.19 6.42
CA ALA A 201 -13.45 -28.90 6.28
C ALA A 201 -12.90 -29.33 4.91
N VAL A 202 -13.44 -30.41 4.33
CA VAL A 202 -13.15 -30.82 2.95
C VAL A 202 -13.68 -29.79 1.98
N ALA A 203 -14.94 -29.37 2.15
CA ALA A 203 -15.54 -28.33 1.32
C ALA A 203 -14.77 -27.01 1.38
N TYR A 204 -14.31 -26.60 2.56
CA TYR A 204 -13.46 -25.42 2.72
C TYR A 204 -12.14 -25.56 1.95
N GLY A 205 -11.45 -26.70 2.06
CA GLY A 205 -10.20 -26.94 1.33
C GLY A 205 -10.37 -26.88 -0.18
N VAL A 206 -11.44 -27.50 -0.71
CA VAL A 206 -11.77 -27.45 -2.14
C VAL A 206 -12.08 -26.03 -2.58
N VAL A 207 -12.93 -25.30 -1.86
CA VAL A 207 -13.30 -23.93 -2.20
C VAL A 207 -12.10 -22.98 -2.13
N ARG A 208 -11.21 -23.17 -1.16
CA ARG A 208 -9.93 -22.44 -1.05
C ARG A 208 -9.05 -22.67 -2.28
N ASP A 209 -8.83 -23.93 -2.65
CA ASP A 209 -7.82 -24.31 -3.64
C ASP A 209 -8.32 -24.23 -5.09
N VAL A 210 -9.59 -24.61 -5.33
CA VAL A 210 -10.19 -24.61 -6.68
C VAL A 210 -10.75 -23.24 -7.04
N CYS A 211 -11.47 -22.59 -6.14
CA CYS A 211 -12.14 -21.33 -6.43
C CYS A 211 -11.31 -20.08 -6.08
N GLY A 212 -10.16 -20.26 -5.41
CA GLY A 212 -9.35 -19.17 -4.88
C GLY A 212 -10.10 -18.36 -3.82
N PHE A 213 -10.79 -19.04 -2.90
CA PHE A 213 -11.55 -18.40 -1.84
C PHE A 213 -10.63 -17.93 -0.71
N GLU A 214 -10.62 -16.61 -0.47
CA GLU A 214 -9.64 -15.96 0.42
C GLU A 214 -10.19 -15.61 1.82
N ASP A 215 -11.47 -15.83 2.10
CA ASP A 215 -12.02 -15.52 3.43
C ASP A 215 -11.50 -16.50 4.50
N SER A 216 -11.52 -16.03 5.74
CA SER A 216 -11.20 -16.80 6.93
C SER A 216 -12.08 -18.05 7.06
N MET A 217 -11.60 -19.08 7.77
CA MET A 217 -12.41 -20.27 8.10
C MET A 217 -13.73 -19.88 8.80
N THR A 218 -13.69 -18.91 9.71
CA THR A 218 -14.89 -18.38 10.38
C THR A 218 -15.83 -17.65 9.41
N GLY A 219 -15.29 -16.93 8.43
CA GLY A 219 -16.05 -16.30 7.36
C GLY A 219 -16.76 -17.34 6.49
N PHE A 220 -16.05 -18.39 6.08
CA PHE A 220 -16.63 -19.55 5.39
C PHE A 220 -17.77 -20.18 6.18
N GLU A 221 -17.54 -20.53 7.45
CA GLU A 221 -18.55 -21.13 8.35
C GLU A 221 -19.80 -20.24 8.51
N ARG A 222 -19.64 -18.91 8.49
CA ARG A 222 -20.76 -17.97 8.52
C ARG A 222 -21.54 -18.00 7.21
N LYS A 223 -20.86 -18.01 6.07
CA LYS A 223 -21.48 -18.02 4.73
C LYS A 223 -22.21 -19.34 4.47
N VAL A 224 -21.60 -20.50 4.77
CA VAL A 224 -22.24 -21.80 4.55
C VAL A 224 -23.49 -22.03 5.41
N ARG A 225 -23.55 -21.43 6.61
CA ARG A 225 -24.75 -21.44 7.45
C ARG A 225 -25.91 -20.63 6.86
N GLY A 226 -25.60 -19.64 6.03
CA GLY A 226 -26.60 -18.85 5.31
C GLY A 226 -27.13 -19.53 4.04
N LEU A 227 -26.59 -20.70 3.66
CA LEU A 227 -27.02 -21.40 2.44
C LEU A 227 -28.40 -22.05 2.63
N SER A 228 -29.24 -21.95 1.61
CA SER A 228 -30.54 -22.64 1.55
C SER A 228 -30.35 -24.11 1.15
N LEU A 229 -29.96 -24.94 2.11
CA LEU A 229 -29.80 -26.39 1.96
C LEU A 229 -31.15 -27.14 2.12
N PRO A 230 -31.30 -28.37 1.58
CA PRO A 230 -32.52 -29.15 1.73
C PRO A 230 -32.84 -29.47 3.18
N ALA A 231 -34.12 -29.52 3.55
CA ALA A 231 -34.54 -29.85 4.92
C ALA A 231 -34.08 -31.25 5.37
N SER A 232 -33.80 -32.15 4.43
CA SER A 232 -33.25 -33.49 4.67
C SER A 232 -31.76 -33.51 5.03
N PHE A 233 -31.03 -32.41 4.83
CA PHE A 233 -29.58 -32.35 5.07
C PHE A 233 -29.29 -32.18 6.56
N LYS A 234 -28.64 -33.18 7.16
CA LYS A 234 -28.45 -33.29 8.62
C LYS A 234 -27.15 -32.68 9.15
N TYR A 235 -26.15 -32.48 8.30
CA TYR A 235 -24.79 -32.16 8.71
C TYR A 235 -24.48 -30.66 8.62
N THR A 236 -25.21 -29.84 9.37
CA THR A 236 -25.00 -28.39 9.35
C THR A 236 -23.61 -28.01 9.86
N CYS A 237 -23.01 -26.98 9.27
CA CYS A 237 -21.71 -26.46 9.70
C CYS A 237 -21.90 -25.57 10.93
N THR A 238 -21.44 -26.00 12.10
CA THR A 238 -21.49 -25.17 13.32
C THR A 238 -20.20 -24.35 13.46
N PRO A 239 -20.20 -23.23 14.23
CA PRO A 239 -19.00 -22.43 14.44
C PRO A 239 -17.81 -23.26 14.94
N SER A 240 -16.62 -22.95 14.44
CA SER A 240 -15.34 -23.60 14.74
C SER A 240 -15.20 -25.06 14.26
N THR A 241 -16.17 -25.59 13.52
CA THR A 241 -16.11 -26.96 12.97
C THR A 241 -14.92 -27.14 12.02
N VAL A 242 -14.76 -26.22 11.08
CA VAL A 242 -13.69 -26.27 10.07
C VAL A 242 -12.34 -26.08 10.77
N GLN A 243 -12.25 -25.06 11.62
CA GLN A 243 -11.02 -24.77 12.37
C GLN A 243 -10.57 -25.95 13.24
N ARG A 244 -11.50 -26.58 13.97
CA ARG A 244 -11.21 -27.75 14.83
C ARG A 244 -10.77 -28.94 14.00
N THR A 245 -11.46 -29.21 12.88
CA THR A 245 -11.14 -30.35 12.01
C THR A 245 -9.75 -30.20 11.40
N ILE A 246 -9.42 -29.03 10.86
CA ILE A 246 -8.09 -28.75 10.29
C ILE A 246 -6.99 -28.77 11.36
N SER A 247 -7.30 -28.38 12.59
CA SER A 247 -6.32 -28.46 13.69
C SER A 247 -6.00 -29.90 14.07
N ASN A 248 -6.98 -30.80 14.01
CA ASN A 248 -6.79 -32.23 14.25
C ASN A 248 -6.19 -32.97 13.03
N HIS A 249 -6.42 -32.45 11.82
CA HIS A 249 -5.97 -33.00 10.54
C HIS A 249 -5.12 -31.97 9.79
N SER A 250 -3.87 -31.79 10.25
CA SER A 250 -2.97 -30.73 9.78
C SER A 250 -2.68 -30.78 8.27
N TYR A 251 -2.79 -31.95 7.64
CA TYR A 251 -2.63 -32.10 6.19
C TYR A 251 -3.65 -31.28 5.38
N MET A 252 -4.83 -30.97 5.94
CA MET A 252 -5.85 -30.15 5.28
C MET A 252 -5.43 -28.68 5.08
N ARG A 253 -4.33 -28.26 5.72
CA ARG A 253 -3.68 -26.96 5.45
C ARG A 253 -2.90 -26.95 4.13
N LEU A 254 -2.52 -28.11 3.63
CA LEU A 254 -1.85 -28.26 2.34
C LEU A 254 -2.89 -28.21 1.21
N HIS A 255 -2.41 -28.00 -0.01
CA HIS A 255 -3.22 -28.06 -1.22
C HIS A 255 -3.95 -29.42 -1.35
N ILE A 256 -5.20 -29.43 -1.82
CA ILE A 256 -6.05 -30.63 -1.94
C ILE A 256 -5.38 -31.79 -2.68
N ASP A 257 -4.51 -31.50 -3.67
CA ASP A 257 -3.79 -32.53 -4.43
C ASP A 257 -2.86 -33.39 -3.56
N LYS A 258 -2.39 -32.85 -2.44
CA LYS A 258 -1.49 -33.57 -1.51
C LYS A 258 -2.25 -34.44 -0.52
N TRP A 259 -3.57 -34.30 -0.40
CA TRP A 259 -4.32 -34.94 0.69
C TRP A 259 -4.28 -36.47 0.60
N ARG A 260 -4.37 -37.02 -0.61
CA ARG A 260 -4.31 -38.47 -0.85
C ARG A 260 -2.98 -39.07 -0.39
N GLU A 261 -1.86 -38.41 -0.70
CA GLU A 261 -0.52 -38.83 -0.30
C GLU A 261 -0.29 -38.69 1.21
N MET A 262 -0.91 -37.68 1.83
CA MET A 262 -0.79 -37.37 3.25
C MET A 262 -1.75 -38.17 4.14
N GLY A 263 -2.43 -39.19 3.60
CA GLY A 263 -3.25 -40.13 4.36
C GLY A 263 -4.71 -39.71 4.59
N ALA A 264 -5.28 -38.86 3.72
CA ALA A 264 -6.71 -38.58 3.75
C ALA A 264 -7.54 -39.86 3.57
N SER A 265 -8.64 -39.98 4.31
CA SER A 265 -9.50 -41.17 4.26
C SER A 265 -10.23 -41.29 2.92
N PRO A 266 -10.62 -42.51 2.48
CA PRO A 266 -11.31 -42.70 1.20
C PRO A 266 -12.56 -41.83 1.03
N ARG A 267 -13.34 -41.64 2.10
CA ARG A 267 -14.54 -40.78 2.08
C ARG A 267 -14.21 -39.29 1.89
N GLU A 268 -13.11 -38.80 2.47
CA GLU A 268 -12.66 -37.41 2.32
C GLU A 268 -12.21 -37.16 0.89
N VAL A 269 -11.50 -38.12 0.29
CA VAL A 269 -11.05 -38.07 -1.11
C VAL A 269 -12.25 -38.08 -2.06
N VAL A 270 -13.24 -38.96 -1.85
CA VAL A 270 -14.46 -39.01 -2.69
C VAL A 270 -15.23 -37.70 -2.64
N LEU A 271 -15.43 -37.12 -1.45
CA LEU A 271 -16.11 -35.83 -1.32
C LEU A 271 -15.30 -34.70 -1.95
N MET A 272 -13.98 -34.70 -1.76
CA MET A 272 -13.07 -33.72 -2.34
C MET A 272 -13.13 -33.74 -3.86
N GLU A 273 -13.03 -34.92 -4.50
CA GLU A 273 -13.09 -35.07 -5.96
C GLU A 273 -14.46 -34.69 -6.53
N PHE A 274 -15.54 -35.06 -5.85
CA PHE A 274 -16.89 -34.64 -6.25
C PHE A 274 -17.03 -33.11 -6.24
N LEU A 275 -16.65 -32.47 -5.13
CA LEU A 275 -16.75 -31.02 -5.01
C LEU A 275 -15.81 -30.30 -5.98
N ARG A 276 -14.60 -30.83 -6.20
CA ARG A 276 -13.65 -30.30 -7.18
C ARG A 276 -14.26 -30.29 -8.58
N ASN A 277 -14.76 -31.43 -9.06
CA ASN A 277 -15.34 -31.54 -10.39
C ASN A 277 -16.59 -30.66 -10.58
N PHE A 278 -17.32 -30.36 -9.50
CA PHE A 278 -18.49 -29.48 -9.54
C PHE A 278 -18.11 -27.99 -9.56
N LEU A 279 -17.00 -27.64 -8.90
CA LEU A 279 -16.57 -26.26 -8.64
C LEU A 279 -15.46 -25.76 -9.58
N GLU A 280 -14.80 -26.64 -10.33
CA GLU A 280 -13.99 -26.29 -11.52
C GLU A 280 -14.86 -25.67 -12.63
#